data_AF-A0A0H1B761-F1
#
_entry.id   AF-A0A0H1B761-F1
#
_cell.length_a   1.000
_cell.length_b   1.000
_cell.length_c   1.000
_cell.angle_alpha   90.00
_cell.angle_beta   90.00
_cell.angle_gamma   90.00
#
_symmetry.space_group_name_H-M   'P 1'
#
loop_
_entity.id
_entity.type
_entity.pdbx_description
1 polymer ?
#
loop_
_entity_poly.entity_id
_entity_poly.type
_entity_poly.pdbx_seq_one_letter_code
_entity_poly.pdbx_strand_id
1 'polypeptide(L)' 'MASSKGIVLAFDLYGTLLSTESIAHKLAQHFGPEEGKSIAALWRRYQLEYTWRLNSMGQYKPFSEVT' A
#
# COMPACT_ATOMS: atom_id res chain seq x y z
N MET A 1 25.55 21.02 -29.54
CA MET A 1 25.78 20.05 -28.44
C MET A 1 24.45 19.37 -28.16
N ALA A 2 24.36 18.06 -28.34
CA ALA A 2 23.11 17.33 -28.11
C ALA A 2 22.87 17.23 -26.60
N SER A 3 21.77 17.79 -26.11
CA SER A 3 21.31 17.64 -24.73
C SER A 3 21.10 16.15 -24.46
N SER A 4 21.88 15.54 -23.57
CA SER A 4 21.60 14.19 -23.08
C SER A 4 20.22 14.21 -22.43
N LYS A 5 19.23 13.57 -23.05
CA LYS A 5 17.91 13.37 -22.44
C LYS A 5 18.12 12.49 -21.20
N GLY A 6 18.04 13.09 -20.02
CA GLY A 6 18.06 12.33 -18.76
C GLY A 6 16.86 11.40 -18.72
N ILE A 7 17.08 10.13 -18.43
CA ILE A 7 16.01 9.15 -18.22
C ILE A 7 15.54 9.30 -16.77
N VAL A 8 14.25 9.57 -16.57
CA VAL A 8 13.62 9.58 -15.25
C VAL A 8 12.83 8.29 -15.09
N LEU A 9 13.06 7.59 -13.99
CA LEU A 9 12.31 6.41 -13.59
C LEU A 9 11.48 6.74 -12.35
N ALA A 10 10.17 6.52 -12.43
CA ALA A 10 9.24 6.67 -11.31
C ALA A 10 8.79 5.28 -10.85
N PHE A 11 8.87 5.04 -9.55
CA PHE A 11 8.45 3.79 -8.93
C PHE A 11 7.32 4.07 -7.95
N ASP A 12 6.35 3.16 -7.92
CA ASP A 12 5.40 3.12 -6.83
C ASP A 12 6.12 2.70 -5.53
N LEU A 13 5.55 3.04 -4.38
CA LEU A 13 6.15 2.76 -3.08
C LEU A 13 5.66 1.42 -2.52
N TYR A 14 4.34 1.30 -2.31
CA TYR A 14 3.74 0.19 -1.55
C TYR A 14 3.47 -1.03 -2.43
N GLY A 15 4.30 -2.07 -2.30
CA GLY A 15 4.25 -3.26 -3.13
C GLY A 15 5.29 -3.27 -4.27
N THR A 16 6.07 -2.19 -4.41
CA THR A 16 7.20 -2.12 -5.35
C THR A 16 8.52 -1.94 -4.60
N LEU A 17 8.67 -0.87 -3.81
CA LEU A 17 9.86 -0.64 -2.98
C LEU A 17 9.69 -1.16 -1.55
N LEU A 18 8.47 -1.09 -1.01
CA LEU A 18 8.15 -1.55 0.34
C LEU A 18 7.28 -2.81 0.29
N SER A 19 7.76 -3.90 0.90
CA SER A 19 6.98 -5.12 1.06
C SER A 19 5.96 -4.99 2.21
N THR A 20 4.69 -5.27 1.89
CA THR A 20 3.60 -5.33 2.87
C THR A 20 3.61 -6.60 3.72
N GLU A 21 4.47 -7.58 3.40
CA GLU A 21 4.58 -8.84 4.16
C GLU A 21 5.07 -8.63 5.60
N SER A 22 5.84 -7.55 5.83
CA SER A 22 6.28 -7.16 7.17
C SER A 22 5.11 -6.92 8.13
N ILE A 23 3.95 -6.51 7.61
CA ILE A 23 2.72 -6.31 8.38
C ILE A 23 2.16 -7.65 8.84
N ALA A 24 2.17 -8.67 7.98
CA ALA A 24 1.72 -10.02 8.34
C ALA A 24 2.56 -10.62 9.48
N HIS A 25 3.88 -10.41 9.45
CA HIS A 25 4.76 -10.86 10.55
C HIS A 25 4.43 -10.17 11.87
N LYS A 26 4.19 -8.86 11.86
CA LYS A 26 3.78 -8.12 13.08
C LYS A 26 2.42 -8.61 13.59
N LEU A 27 1.46 -8.81 12.70
CA LEU A 27 0.14 -9.31 13.07
C LEU A 27 0.19 -10.75 13.61
N ALA A 28 1.08 -11.58 13.05
CA ALA A 28 1.29 -12.95 13.53
C ALA A 28 1.78 -13.02 14.98
N GLN A 29 2.47 -11.99 15.48
CA GLN A 29 2.86 -11.91 16.89
C GLN A 29 1.67 -11.71 17.84
N HIS A 30 0.54 -11.20 17.33
CA HIS A 30 -0.65 -10.91 18.13
C HIS A 30 -1.76 -11.94 17.94
N PHE A 31 -1.94 -12.44 16.71
CA PHE A 31 -3.06 -13.29 16.32
C PHE A 31 -2.60 -14.69 15.86
N GLY A 32 -1.31 -14.97 15.86
CA GLY A 32 -0.78 -16.22 15.30
C GLY A 32 -0.63 -16.20 13.78
N PRO A 33 0.09 -17.16 13.20
CA PRO A 33 0.60 -17.07 11.82
C PRO A 33 -0.49 -17.02 10.74
N GLU A 34 -1.48 -17.91 10.82
CA GLU A 34 -2.53 -18.05 9.81
C GLU A 34 -3.50 -16.85 9.85
N GLU A 35 -3.95 -16.49 11.05
CA GLU A 35 -4.87 -15.37 11.27
C GLU A 35 -4.19 -14.04 10.95
N GLY A 36 -2.93 -13.83 11.37
CA GLY A 36 -2.15 -12.65 11.05
C GLY A 36 -1.97 -12.43 9.54
N LYS A 37 -1.75 -13.52 8.78
CA LYS A 37 -1.69 -13.47 7.31
C LYS A 37 -3.03 -13.11 6.68
N SER A 38 -4.12 -13.70 7.17
CA SER A 38 -5.48 -13.42 6.67
C SER A 38 -5.89 -11.95 6.90
N ILE A 39 -5.58 -11.41 8.08
CA ILE A 39 -5.86 -10.02 8.46
C ILE A 39 -5.02 -9.07 7.60
N ALA A 40 -3.72 -9.35 7.41
CA ALA A 40 -2.85 -8.52 6.57
C ALA A 40 -3.37 -8.43 5.13
N ALA A 41 -3.81 -9.55 4.56
CA ALA A 41 -4.37 -9.60 3.22
C ALA A 41 -5.68 -8.80 3.12
N LEU A 42 -6.56 -8.96 4.11
CA LEU A 42 -7.84 -8.23 4.16
C LEU A 42 -7.62 -6.73 4.33
N TRP A 43 -6.69 -6.32 5.20
CA TRP A 43 -6.35 -4.92 5.40
C TRP A 43 -5.81 -4.29 4.12
N ARG A 44 -4.86 -4.94 3.44
CA ARG A 44 -4.31 -4.43 2.18
C ARG A 44 -5.40 -4.25 1.12
N ARG A 45 -6.35 -5.17 1.04
CA ARG A 45 -7.50 -5.07 0.14
C ARG A 45 -8.36 -3.84 0.45
N TYR A 46 -8.81 -3.68 1.70
CA TYR A 46 -9.67 -2.55 2.07
C TYR A 46 -8.96 -1.20 2.00
N GLN A 47 -7.66 -1.16 2.31
CA GLN A 47 -6.83 0.03 2.13
C GLN A 47 -6.93 0.55 0.69
N LEU A 48 -6.80 -0.32 -0.32
CA LEU A 48 -6.93 0.09 -1.72
C LEU A 48 -8.38 0.44 -2.08
N GLU A 49 -9.35 -0.39 -1.70
CA GLU A 49 -10.76 -0.13 -2.00
C GLU A 49 -11.24 1.22 -1.45
N TYR A 50 -10.83 1.59 -0.24
CA TYR A 50 -11.20 2.88 0.35
C TYR A 50 -10.59 4.06 -0.40
N THR A 51 -9.32 3.97 -0.81
CA THR A 51 -8.70 5.02 -1.63
C THR A 51 -9.43 5.21 -2.96
N TRP A 52 -9.85 4.12 -3.62
CA TRP A 52 -10.59 4.19 -4.88
C TRP A 52 -11.99 4.74 -4.71
N ARG A 53 -12.73 4.32 -3.66
CA ARG A 53 -14.07 4.82 -3.39
C ARG A 53 -14.06 6.31 -3.09
N LEU A 54 -13.14 6.75 -2.22
CA LEU A 54 -12.96 8.17 -1.90
C LEU A 54 -12.62 8.99 -3.14
N ASN A 55 -11.73 8.49 -3.99
CA ASN A 55 -11.40 9.12 -5.27
C ASN A 55 -12.61 9.21 -6.21
N SER A 56 -13.38 8.13 -6.35
CA SER A 56 -14.61 8.10 -7.17
C SER A 56 -15.71 9.03 -6.65
N MET A 57 -15.74 9.31 -5.35
CA MET A 57 -16.65 10.28 -4.74
C MET A 57 -16.12 11.73 -4.79
N GLY A 58 -14.91 11.96 -5.33
CA GLY A 58 -14.26 13.27 -5.33
C GLY A 58 -13.86 13.75 -3.93
N GLN A 59 -13.74 12.85 -2.95
CA GLN A 59 -13.45 13.16 -1.56
C GLN A 59 -12.02 12.75 -1.22
N TYR A 60 -11.05 13.60 -1.55
CA TYR A 60 -9.66 13.32 -1.18
C TYR A 60 -9.49 13.34 0.35
N LYS A 61 -8.84 12.29 0.86
CA LYS A 61 -8.30 12.24 2.22
C LYS A 61 -6.86 11.71 2.20
N PRO A 62 -5.99 12.19 3.09
CA PRO A 62 -4.63 11.67 3.21
C PRO A 62 -4.65 10.15 3.45
N PHE A 63 -3.69 9.42 2.88
CA PHE A 63 -3.63 7.95 2.99
C PHE A 63 -3.62 7.47 4.45
N SER A 64 -2.90 8.16 5.33
CA SER A 64 -2.83 7.87 6.77
C SER A 64 -4.13 8.12 7.55
N GLU A 65 -5.10 8.83 6.97
CA GLU A 65 -6.43 9.01 7.57
C GLU A 65 -7.38 7.88 7.14
N VAL A 66 -7.12 7.28 5.98
CA VAL A 66 -7.96 6.23 5.38
C VAL A 66 -7.54 4.83 5.87
N THR A 67 -6.28 4.68 6.31
CA THR A 67 -5.63 3.38 6.58
C THR A 67 -4.83 3.43 7.86
#